data_AF-A0A965Y901-F1
#
_entry.id   AF-A0A965Y901-F1
#
_cell.length_a   1.000
_cell.length_b   1.000
_cell.length_c   1.000
_cell.angle_alpha   90.00
_cell.angle_beta   90.00
_cell.angle_gamma   90.00
#
_symmetry.space_group_name_H-M   'P 1'
#
loop_
_entity.id
_entity.type
_entity.pdbx_description
1 polymer ?
#
loop_
_entity_poly.entity_id
_entity_poly.type
_entity_poly.pdbx_seq_one_letter_code
_entity_poly.pdbx_strand_id
1 'polypeptide(L)'
;MREDILLFESNMNNCLNDKKLYDKQFFESIRLYDQLYMEDSISKSIEVQKCASENRINMNAKKILFDRINYHYEFLKRKYEYFLSSKHLIINNFDLIKNNNLDDLVRIREILNTL
;
A
#
# COMPACT_ATOMS: atom_id res chain seq x y z
N MET A 1 -0.42 7.50 6.91
CA MET A 1 -0.23 6.21 6.20
C MET A 1 0.88 5.35 6.80
N ARG A 2 2.15 5.77 6.80
CA ARG A 2 3.21 5.00 7.48
C ARG A 2 2.96 4.87 8.99
N GLU A 3 2.56 5.98 9.62
CA GLU A 3 2.15 6.01 11.03
C GLU A 3 0.94 5.11 11.29
N ASP A 4 -0.09 5.15 10.42
CA ASP A 4 -1.25 4.26 10.53
C ASP A 4 -0.86 2.78 10.48
N ILE A 5 0.09 2.39 9.61
CA ILE A 5 0.60 1.01 9.53
C ILE A 5 1.21 0.60 10.88
N LEU A 6 2.07 1.46 11.44
CA LEU A 6 2.71 1.21 12.74
C LEU A 6 1.69 1.16 13.89
N LEU A 7 0.67 2.01 13.83
CA LEU A 7 -0.42 2.03 14.80
C LEU A 7 -1.21 0.71 14.77
N PHE A 8 -1.63 0.26 13.58
CA PHE A 8 -2.35 -1.00 13.45
C PHE A 8 -1.49 -2.21 13.81
N GLU A 9 -0.19 -2.19 13.51
CA GLU A 9 0.74 -3.24 13.93
C GLU A 9 0.86 -3.30 15.46
N SER A 10 1.02 -2.15 16.12
CA SER A 10 1.06 -2.05 17.58
C SER A 10 -0.22 -2.57 18.22
N ASN A 11 -1.39 -2.12 17.74
CA ASN A 11 -2.68 -2.54 18.25
C ASN A 11 -2.94 -4.04 18.04
N MET A 12 -2.53 -4.60 16.90
CA MET A 12 -2.60 -6.04 16.65
C MET A 12 -1.78 -6.80 17.68
N ASN A 13 -0.55 -6.37 17.97
CA ASN A 13 0.32 -7.03 18.93
C ASN A 13 -0.23 -6.95 20.37
N ASN A 14 -0.83 -5.83 20.75
CA ASN A 14 -1.50 -5.69 22.03
C ASN A 14 -2.66 -6.69 22.16
N CYS A 15 -3.55 -6.75 21.16
CA CYS A 15 -4.65 -7.72 21.16
C CYS A 15 -4.17 -9.18 21.16
N LEU A 16 -3.05 -9.50 20.50
CA LEU A 16 -2.45 -10.84 20.56
C LEU A 16 -1.84 -11.16 21.93
N ASN A 17 -1.32 -10.17 22.65
CA ASN A 17 -0.81 -10.36 24.01
C ASN A 17 -1.96 -10.63 24.99
N ASP A 18 -3.05 -9.88 24.89
CA ASP A 18 -4.25 -10.11 25.68
C ASP A 18 -4.86 -11.49 25.37
N LYS A 19 -4.82 -11.92 24.10
CA LYS A 19 -5.26 -13.27 23.73
C LYS A 19 -4.51 -14.35 24.50
N LYS A 20 -3.17 -14.24 24.56
CA LYS A 20 -2.34 -15.22 25.30
C LYS A 20 -2.71 -15.27 26.78
N LEU A 21 -3.06 -14.13 27.37
CA LEU A 21 -3.55 -14.07 28.73
C LEU A 21 -4.87 -14.84 28.88
N TYR A 22 -5.87 -14.56 28.03
CA TYR A 22 -7.17 -15.23 28.10
C TYR A 22 -7.11 -16.73 27.76
N ASP A 23 -6.24 -17.14 26.84
CA ASP A 23 -5.97 -18.55 26.57
C ASP A 23 -5.43 -19.25 27.82
N LYS A 24 -4.48 -18.62 28.53
CA LYS A 24 -3.95 -19.16 29.79
C LYS A 24 -5.04 -19.27 30.86
N GLN A 25 -5.89 -18.26 30.98
CA GLN A 25 -7.01 -18.25 31.93
C GLN A 25 -8.03 -19.35 31.61
N PHE A 26 -8.30 -19.60 30.33
CA PHE A 26 -9.13 -20.74 29.89
C PHE A 26 -8.53 -22.08 30.35
N PHE A 27 -7.24 -22.33 30.12
CA PHE A 27 -6.61 -23.57 30.59
C PHE A 27 -6.58 -23.69 32.12
N GLU A 28 -6.43 -22.59 32.84
CA GLU A 28 -6.53 -22.57 34.30
C GLU A 28 -7.94 -22.90 34.79
N SER A 29 -8.97 -22.36 34.14
CA SER A 29 -10.38 -22.63 34.48
C SER A 29 -10.73 -24.11 34.32
N ILE A 30 -10.19 -24.79 33.30
CA ILE A 30 -10.35 -26.24 33.12
C ILE A 30 -9.77 -27.00 34.31
N ARG A 31 -8.58 -26.60 34.79
CA ARG A 31 -7.94 -27.24 35.95
C ARG A 31 -8.77 -27.05 37.23
N LEU A 32 -9.47 -25.93 37.34
CA LEU A 32 -10.33 -25.60 38.48
C LEU A 32 -11.75 -26.15 38.36
N TYR A 33 -12.12 -26.73 37.21
CA TYR A 33 -13.51 -27.12 36.88
C TYR A 33 -14.51 -25.97 37.04
N ASP A 34 -14.07 -24.73 36.78
CA ASP A 34 -14.92 -23.54 36.87
C ASP A 34 -15.50 -23.20 35.48
N GLN A 35 -16.76 -23.60 35.26
CA GLN A 35 -17.43 -23.43 33.98
C GLN A 35 -17.67 -21.96 33.62
N LEU A 36 -18.06 -21.12 34.58
CA LEU A 36 -18.33 -19.70 34.31
C LEU A 36 -17.04 -18.99 33.90
N TYR A 37 -15.94 -19.29 34.60
CA TYR A 37 -14.65 -18.72 34.25
C TYR A 37 -14.13 -19.22 32.91
N MET A 38 -14.41 -20.48 32.55
CA MET A 38 -14.08 -21.05 31.25
C MET A 38 -14.81 -20.33 30.10
N GLU A 39 -16.12 -20.12 30.25
CA GLU A 39 -16.96 -19.42 29.28
C GLU A 39 -16.55 -17.95 29.11
N ASP A 40 -16.25 -17.25 30.21
CA ASP A 40 -15.75 -15.87 30.16
C ASP A 40 -14.38 -15.78 29.46
N SER A 41 -13.43 -16.65 29.83
CA SER A 41 -12.09 -16.65 29.28
C SER A 41 -12.07 -16.95 27.77
N ILE A 42 -12.89 -17.90 27.31
CA ILE A 42 -12.96 -18.22 25.88
C ILE A 42 -13.64 -17.09 25.09
N SER A 43 -14.71 -16.49 25.64
CA SER A 43 -15.38 -15.34 25.02
C SER A 43 -14.41 -14.17 24.82
N LYS A 44 -13.63 -13.83 25.86
CA LYS A 44 -12.61 -12.77 25.79
C LYS A 44 -11.49 -13.11 24.81
N SER A 45 -11.00 -14.35 24.80
CA SER A 45 -9.97 -14.79 23.83
C SER A 45 -10.44 -14.62 22.38
N ILE A 46 -11.70 -14.96 22.08
CA ILE A 46 -12.30 -14.77 20.76
C ILE A 46 -12.41 -13.28 20.41
N GLU A 47 -12.85 -12.45 21.34
CA GLU A 47 -12.99 -11.00 21.14
C GLU A 47 -11.65 -10.35 20.76
N VAL A 48 -10.58 -10.62 21.53
CA VAL A 48 -9.27 -10.04 21.25
C VAL A 48 -8.61 -10.63 19.99
N GLN A 49 -8.92 -11.88 19.64
CA GLN A 49 -8.52 -12.46 18.34
C GLN A 49 -9.20 -11.74 17.16
N LYS A 50 -10.47 -11.35 17.32
CA LYS A 50 -11.17 -10.52 16.33
C LYS A 50 -10.51 -9.16 16.21
N CYS A 51 -10.20 -8.47 17.32
CA CYS A 51 -9.43 -7.22 17.32
C CYS A 51 -8.11 -7.36 16.54
N ALA A 52 -7.31 -8.39 16.82
CA ALA A 52 -6.03 -8.60 16.14
C ALA A 52 -6.22 -8.79 14.62
N SER A 53 -7.28 -9.52 14.24
CA SER A 53 -7.60 -9.77 12.83
C SER A 53 -8.03 -8.50 12.09
N GLU A 54 -8.85 -7.65 12.71
CA GLU A 54 -9.29 -6.36 12.16
C GLU A 54 -8.09 -5.41 11.95
N ASN A 55 -7.22 -5.30 12.96
CA ASN A 55 -6.00 -4.50 12.84
C ASN A 55 -5.08 -5.02 11.73
N ARG A 56 -4.90 -6.34 11.62
CA ARG A 56 -4.12 -6.95 10.53
C ARG A 56 -4.67 -6.60 9.15
N ILE A 57 -5.99 -6.68 8.97
CA ILE A 57 -6.66 -6.33 7.70
C ILE A 57 -6.40 -4.86 7.35
N ASN A 58 -6.61 -3.95 8.30
CA ASN A 58 -6.39 -2.53 8.11
C ASN A 58 -4.93 -2.20 7.82
N MET A 59 -4.00 -2.79 8.57
CA MET A 59 -2.55 -2.66 8.35
C MET A 59 -2.16 -3.07 6.94
N ASN A 60 -2.59 -4.26 6.50
CA ASN A 60 -2.26 -4.79 5.18
C ASN A 60 -2.85 -3.92 4.06
N ALA A 61 -4.09 -3.46 4.22
CA ALA A 61 -4.71 -2.55 3.26
C ALA A 61 -3.92 -1.24 3.12
N LYS A 62 -3.51 -0.63 4.25
CA LYS A 62 -2.69 0.59 4.25
C LYS A 62 -1.31 0.35 3.65
N LYS A 63 -0.68 -0.80 3.94
CA LYS A 63 0.63 -1.18 3.40
C LYS A 63 0.58 -1.30 1.88
N ILE A 64 -0.40 -2.01 1.33
CA ILE A 64 -0.57 -2.15 -0.12
C ILE A 64 -0.74 -0.78 -0.80
N LEU A 65 -1.56 0.10 -0.21
CA LEU A 65 -1.75 1.46 -0.74
C LEU A 65 -0.44 2.27 -0.69
N PHE A 66 0.27 2.22 0.43
CA PHE A 66 1.55 2.89 0.60
C PHE A 66 2.58 2.41 -0.43
N ASP A 67 2.70 1.10 -0.62
CA ASP A 67 3.64 0.50 -1.58
C ASP A 67 3.34 0.95 -3.02
N ARG A 68 2.05 1.02 -3.39
CA ARG A 68 1.64 1.53 -4.71
C ARG A 68 1.96 3.01 -4.90
N ILE A 69 1.69 3.85 -3.89
CA ILE A 69 2.03 5.27 -3.95
C ILE A 69 3.54 5.44 -4.09
N ASN A 70 4.32 4.70 -3.30
CA ASN A 70 5.77 4.75 -3.34
C ASN A 70 6.33 4.31 -4.70
N TYR A 71 5.76 3.25 -5.29
CA TYR A 71 6.11 2.83 -6.65
C TYR A 71 5.88 3.95 -7.68
N HIS A 72 4.71 4.59 -7.68
CA HIS A 72 4.41 5.67 -8.61
C HIS A 72 5.29 6.90 -8.39
N TYR A 73 5.56 7.23 -7.13
CA TYR A 73 6.50 8.29 -6.77
C TYR A 73 7.90 8.03 -7.34
N GLU A 74 8.46 6.84 -7.09
CA GLU A 74 9.78 6.47 -7.60
C GLU A 74 9.84 6.43 -9.12
N PHE A 75 8.78 5.96 -9.78
CA PHE A 75 8.67 6.00 -11.23
C PHE A 75 8.72 7.44 -11.77
N LEU A 76 7.92 8.35 -11.20
CA LEU A 76 7.91 9.76 -11.60
C LEU A 76 9.25 10.41 -11.32
N LYS A 77 9.82 10.20 -10.13
CA LYS A 77 11.12 10.73 -9.75
C LYS A 77 12.20 10.35 -10.76
N ARG A 78 12.31 9.07 -11.12
CA ARG A 78 13.26 8.60 -12.14
C ARG A 78 13.02 9.24 -13.51
N LYS A 79 11.76 9.42 -13.90
CA LYS A 79 11.40 10.12 -15.15
C LYS A 79 11.87 11.58 -15.14
N TYR A 80 11.67 12.29 -14.02
CA TYR A 80 12.15 13.66 -13.85
C TYR A 80 13.68 13.73 -13.82
N GLU A 81 14.35 12.82 -13.11
CA GLU A 81 15.81 12.70 -13.09
C GLU A 81 16.38 12.47 -14.50
N TYR A 82 15.73 11.63 -15.31
CA TYR A 82 16.10 11.42 -16.71
C TYR A 82 15.96 12.70 -17.53
N PHE A 83 14.83 13.41 -17.43
CA PHE A 83 14.65 14.67 -18.16
C PHE A 83 15.65 15.74 -17.74
N LEU A 84 15.96 15.82 -16.45
CA LEU A 84 16.94 16.77 -15.92
C LEU A 84 18.36 16.44 -16.41
N SER A 85 18.78 15.18 -16.31
CA SER A 85 20.11 14.74 -16.76
C SER A 85 20.26 14.81 -18.29
N SER A 86 19.20 14.53 -19.03
CA SER A 86 19.17 14.55 -20.50
C SER A 86 18.77 15.91 -21.09
N LYS A 87 18.66 16.97 -20.26
CA LYS A 87 18.17 18.29 -20.68
C LYS A 87 18.87 18.81 -21.94
N HIS A 88 20.18 18.67 -22.02
CA HIS A 88 20.98 19.11 -23.16
C HIS A 88 20.65 18.32 -24.44
N LEU A 89 20.49 17.00 -24.36
CA LEU A 89 20.07 16.17 -25.50
C LEU A 89 18.67 16.53 -25.97
N ILE A 90 17.74 16.74 -25.04
CA ILE A 90 16.36 17.11 -25.34
C ILE A 90 16.30 18.47 -26.03
N ILE A 91 17.03 19.47 -25.53
CA ILE A 91 17.11 20.80 -26.14
C ILE A 91 17.74 20.72 -27.53
N ASN A 92 18.87 20.02 -27.66
CA ASN A 92 19.61 19.94 -28.92
C ASN A 92 18.88 19.14 -30.01
N ASN A 93 17.96 18.25 -29.64
CA ASN A 93 17.17 17.46 -30.57
C ASN A 93 15.68 17.88 -30.58
N PHE A 94 15.32 19.00 -29.95
CA PHE A 94 13.94 19.48 -29.89
C PHE A 94 13.41 19.80 -31.29
N ASP A 95 14.28 20.36 -32.14
CA ASP A 95 13.97 20.68 -33.54
C ASP A 95 13.76 19.42 -34.39
N LEU A 96 14.44 18.30 -34.11
CA LEU A 96 14.21 17.01 -34.79
C LEU A 96 12.83 16.43 -34.46
N ILE A 97 12.36 16.57 -33.22
CA ILE A 97 11.02 16.14 -32.79
C ILE A 97 9.93 17.04 -33.42
N LYS A 98 10.22 18.33 -33.56
CA LYS A 98 9.32 19.31 -34.19
C LYS A 98 9.21 19.08 -35.71
N ASN A 99 10.33 18.77 -36.38
CA ASN A 99 10.39 18.62 -37.83
C ASN A 99 9.70 17.34 -38.31
N ASN A 100 9.88 16.19 -37.65
CA ASN A 100 9.23 14.95 -38.09
C ASN A 100 7.69 15.04 -38.09
N ASN A 101 7.09 15.66 -37.06
CA ASN A 101 5.64 15.84 -37.01
C ASN A 101 5.15 16.95 -37.95
N LEU A 102 5.95 18.00 -38.18
CA LEU A 102 5.59 19.09 -39.08
C LEU A 102 5.64 18.63 -40.54
N ASP A 103 6.65 17.85 -40.91
CA ASP A 103 6.81 17.30 -42.25
C ASP A 103 5.69 16.31 -42.58
N ASP A 104 5.30 15.44 -41.64
CA ASP A 104 4.15 14.55 -41.81
C ASP A 104 2.82 15.34 -41.96
N LEU A 105 2.64 16.42 -41.20
CA LEU A 105 1.47 17.30 -41.32
C LEU A 105 1.45 18.10 -42.63
N VAL A 106 2.61 18.56 -43.11
CA VAL A 106 2.76 19.22 -44.42
C VAL A 106 2.42 18.22 -45.53
N ARG A 107 2.91 16.98 -45.42
CA ARG A 107 2.64 15.90 -46.38
C ARG A 107 1.16 15.53 -46.42
N ILE A 108 0.51 15.42 -45.27
CA ILE A 108 -0.95 15.19 -45.17
C ILE A 108 -1.72 16.34 -45.80
N ARG A 109 -1.33 17.59 -45.56
CA ARG A 109 -1.95 18.77 -46.18
C ARG A 109 -1.80 18.77 -47.70
N GLU A 110 -0.63 18.41 -48.23
CA GLU A 110 -0.39 18.32 -49.67
C GLU A 110 -1.24 17.22 -50.33
N ILE A 111 -1.38 16.07 -49.68
CA ILE A 111 -2.27 14.97 -50.13
C ILE A 111 -3.72 15.43 -50.14
N LEU A 112 -4.17 16.15 -49.09
CA LEU A 112 -5.54 16.66 -49.02
C LEU A 112 -5.85 17.77 -50.04
N ASN A 113 -4.84 18.52 -50.48
CA ASN A 113 -5.00 19.58 -51.49
C ASN A 113 -4.84 19.08 -52.95
N THR A 114 -4.46 17.83 -53.14
CA THR A 114 -4.32 17.19 -54.47
C THR A 114 -5.44 16.19 -54.77
N LEU A 115 -6.36 15.99 -53.83
CA LEU A 115 -7.66 15.33 -54.00
C LEU A 115 -8.75 16.36 -54.31
#